data_AF-A0A4Q5QUI6-F1
#
_entry.id   AF-A0A4Q5QUI6-F1
#
_cell.length_a   1.000
_cell.length_b   1.000
_cell.length_c   1.000
_cell.angle_alpha   90.00
_cell.angle_beta   90.00
_cell.angle_gamma   90.00
#
_symmetry.space_group_name_H-M   'P 1'
#
loop_
_entity.id
_entity.type
_entity.pdbx_description
1 polymer ?
#
loop_
_entity_poly.entity_id
_entity_poly.type
_entity_poly.pdbx_seq_one_letter_code
_entity_poly.pdbx_strand_id
1 'polypeptide(L)'
;MTTPPIAEQRSHSFTTHGVTIEDPYAWLKDPNYPEVDDADVLAYLAAENVYFEEQMAPHTALTDTIYEEMKARIKEDESSVPQKDGDWLYWTAYETGGQYKKWWRKPVAGGDDELLLDEPALAEGHEYFRLVEQQL
;
A
#
# COMPACT_ATOMS: atom_id res chain seq x y z
N MET A 1 -25.18 -18.55 5.25
CA MET A 1 -24.89 -17.11 5.22
C MET A 1 -24.40 -16.75 6.60
N THR A 2 -23.16 -16.33 6.70
CA THR A 2 -22.64 -15.82 7.97
C THR A 2 -23.18 -14.43 8.22
N THR A 3 -23.50 -14.19 9.49
CA THR A 3 -24.05 -12.92 9.96
C THR A 3 -22.87 -11.98 10.19
N PRO A 4 -22.98 -10.70 9.80
CA PRO A 4 -21.92 -9.73 10.10
C PRO A 4 -21.67 -9.68 11.61
N PRO A 5 -20.40 -9.62 12.04
CA PRO A 5 -20.10 -9.47 13.45
C PRO A 5 -20.65 -8.12 13.95
N ILE A 6 -21.13 -8.11 15.18
CA ILE A 6 -21.66 -6.90 15.83
C ILE A 6 -20.67 -6.50 16.90
N ALA A 7 -20.07 -5.32 16.75
CA ALA A 7 -19.17 -4.75 17.74
C ALA A 7 -19.90 -4.51 19.07
N GLU A 8 -19.23 -4.81 20.18
CA GLU A 8 -19.72 -4.45 21.51
C GLU A 8 -19.79 -2.92 21.63
N GLN A 9 -20.87 -2.41 22.23
CA GLN A 9 -20.99 -1.00 22.59
C GLN A 9 -20.48 -0.79 24.02
N ARG A 10 -19.47 0.07 24.18
CA ARG A 10 -18.90 0.44 25.48
C ARG A 10 -19.15 1.92 25.72
N SER A 11 -19.76 2.29 26.85
CA SER A 11 -20.04 3.69 27.15
C SER A 11 -18.76 4.51 27.15
N HIS A 12 -18.62 5.39 26.16
CA HIS A 12 -17.53 6.33 26.04
C HIS A 12 -18.03 7.62 25.40
N SER A 13 -17.51 8.75 25.88
CA SER A 13 -17.81 10.06 25.32
C SER A 13 -16.61 10.98 25.48
N PHE A 14 -16.49 11.93 24.57
CA PHE A 14 -15.46 12.96 24.62
C PHE A 14 -16.06 14.32 24.31
N THR A 15 -15.44 15.38 24.83
CA THR A 15 -15.88 16.76 24.61
C THR A 15 -14.83 17.50 23.80
N THR A 16 -15.24 18.10 22.69
CA THR A 16 -14.40 18.99 21.89
C THR A 16 -15.15 20.27 21.55
N HIS A 17 -14.49 21.43 21.66
CA HIS A 17 -15.09 22.74 21.41
C HIS A 17 -16.44 22.99 22.12
N GLY A 18 -16.60 22.44 23.34
CA GLY A 18 -17.84 22.56 24.13
C GLY A 18 -18.99 21.66 23.68
N VAL A 19 -18.76 20.75 22.71
CA VAL A 19 -19.72 19.74 22.26
C VAL A 19 -19.29 18.38 22.77
N THR A 20 -20.20 17.67 23.45
CA THR A 20 -19.99 16.28 23.89
C THR A 20 -20.55 15.33 22.85
N ILE A 21 -19.71 14.37 22.43
CA ILE A 21 -20.05 13.32 21.47
C ILE A 21 -19.94 11.98 22.19
N GLU A 22 -20.98 11.15 22.09
CA GLU A 22 -20.94 9.76 22.53
C GLU A 22 -20.37 8.91 21.40
N ASP A 23 -19.36 8.10 21.72
CA ASP A 23 -18.73 7.16 20.79
C ASP A 23 -18.63 5.79 21.45
N PRO A 24 -19.69 4.95 21.33
CA PRO A 24 -19.71 3.62 21.93
C PRO A 24 -18.66 2.64 21.38
N TYR A 25 -17.96 3.00 20.30
CA TYR A 25 -17.00 2.15 19.59
C TYR A 25 -15.57 2.68 19.71
N ALA A 26 -15.33 3.67 20.57
CA ALA A 26 -14.01 4.25 20.78
C ALA A 26 -12.94 3.22 21.17
N TRP A 27 -13.34 2.09 21.77
CA TRP A 27 -12.45 0.99 22.14
C TRP A 27 -11.82 0.28 20.93
N LEU A 28 -12.40 0.38 19.73
CA LEU A 28 -11.78 -0.14 18.50
C LEU A 28 -10.56 0.67 18.06
N LYS A 29 -10.41 1.89 18.58
CA LYS A 29 -9.25 2.74 18.32
C LYS A 29 -8.16 2.43 19.35
N ASP A 30 -7.23 1.57 18.96
CA ASP A 30 -6.06 1.28 19.80
C ASP A 30 -5.13 2.52 19.89
N PRO A 31 -4.87 3.05 21.09
CA PRO A 31 -3.96 4.18 21.27
C PRO A 31 -2.49 3.86 20.94
N ASN A 32 -2.10 2.58 20.91
CA ASN A 32 -0.72 2.14 20.63
C ASN A 32 -0.43 1.94 19.14
N TYR A 33 -1.40 2.22 18.26
CA TYR A 33 -1.22 2.09 16.81
C TYR A 33 0.10 2.75 16.32
N PRO A 34 0.93 2.06 15.52
CA PRO A 34 0.61 0.87 14.72
C PRO A 34 0.68 -0.49 15.44
N GLU A 35 1.17 -0.54 16.67
CA GLU A 35 1.17 -1.78 17.46
C GLU A 35 -0.22 -1.98 18.06
N VAL A 36 -0.92 -3.02 17.60
CA VAL A 36 -2.26 -3.38 18.09
C VAL A 36 -2.15 -4.70 18.84
N ASP A 37 -2.21 -4.65 20.17
CA ASP A 37 -2.09 -5.80 21.06
C ASP A 37 -3.35 -6.04 21.92
N ASP A 38 -4.36 -5.18 21.80
CA ASP A 38 -5.64 -5.36 22.47
C ASP A 38 -6.40 -6.59 21.94
N ALA A 39 -6.67 -7.54 22.85
CA ALA A 39 -7.30 -8.81 22.52
C ALA A 39 -8.73 -8.67 22.00
N ASP A 40 -9.49 -7.67 22.47
CA ASP A 40 -10.86 -7.47 22.03
C ASP A 40 -10.88 -6.89 20.61
N VAL A 41 -9.97 -5.95 20.31
CA VAL A 41 -9.81 -5.36 18.98
C VAL A 41 -9.40 -6.44 17.98
N LEU A 42 -8.38 -7.24 18.32
CA LEU A 42 -7.91 -8.33 17.46
C LEU A 42 -8.99 -9.41 17.24
N ALA A 43 -9.76 -9.75 18.28
CA ALA A 43 -10.86 -10.69 18.15
C ALA A 43 -11.96 -10.18 17.21
N TYR A 44 -12.31 -8.88 17.31
CA TYR A 44 -13.30 -8.28 16.41
C TYR A 44 -12.79 -8.21 14.96
N LEU A 45 -11.53 -7.80 14.74
CA LEU A 45 -10.91 -7.79 13.42
C LEU A 45 -10.84 -9.18 12.79
N ALA A 46 -10.53 -10.21 13.58
CA ALA A 46 -10.55 -11.59 13.09
C ALA A 46 -11.96 -12.03 12.67
N ALA A 47 -13.00 -11.65 13.44
CA ALA A 47 -14.39 -11.94 13.09
C ALA A 47 -14.82 -11.23 11.80
N GLU A 48 -14.42 -9.97 11.61
CA GLU A 48 -14.67 -9.21 10.37
C GLU A 48 -13.95 -9.85 9.17
N ASN A 49 -12.70 -10.30 9.35
CA ASN A 49 -11.97 -10.99 8.28
C ASN A 49 -12.64 -12.30 7.88
N VAL A 50 -13.13 -13.11 8.84
CA VAL A 50 -13.89 -14.34 8.51
C VAL A 50 -15.14 -14.01 7.71
N TYR A 51 -15.91 -13.01 8.14
CA TYR A 51 -17.08 -12.57 7.42
C TYR A 51 -16.73 -12.10 6.00
N PHE A 52 -15.68 -11.29 5.85
CA PHE A 52 -15.19 -10.83 4.55
C PHE A 52 -14.83 -12.00 3.62
N GLU A 53 -14.02 -12.95 4.10
CA GLU A 53 -13.59 -14.12 3.30
C GLU A 53 -14.79 -14.94 2.81
N GLU A 54 -15.78 -15.17 3.66
CA GLU A 54 -16.97 -15.95 3.29
C GLU A 54 -17.89 -15.20 2.32
N GLN A 55 -18.02 -13.88 2.46
CA GLN A 55 -18.77 -13.07 1.48
C GLN A 55 -18.02 -12.93 0.15
N MET A 56 -16.69 -12.94 0.17
CA MET A 56 -15.84 -12.81 -1.02
C MET A 56 -15.60 -14.14 -1.74
N ALA A 57 -15.73 -15.28 -1.07
CA ALA A 57 -15.50 -16.60 -1.65
C ALA A 57 -16.27 -16.87 -2.97
N PRO A 58 -17.55 -16.47 -3.13
CA PRO A 58 -18.26 -16.61 -4.41
C PRO A 58 -17.70 -15.73 -5.53
N HIS A 59 -16.97 -14.66 -5.18
CA HIS A 59 -16.45 -13.66 -6.10
C HIS A 59 -15.00 -13.91 -6.50
N THR A 60 -14.31 -14.90 -5.91
CA THR A 60 -12.89 -15.19 -6.16
C THR A 60 -12.57 -15.29 -7.66
N ALA A 61 -13.36 -16.04 -8.43
CA ALA A 61 -13.11 -16.20 -9.87
C ALA A 61 -13.19 -14.88 -10.66
N LEU A 62 -14.11 -13.98 -10.27
CA LEU A 62 -14.22 -12.65 -10.88
C LEU A 62 -13.04 -11.76 -10.46
N THR A 63 -12.67 -11.78 -9.19
CA THR A 63 -11.52 -11.03 -8.67
C THR A 63 -10.23 -11.47 -9.37
N ASP A 64 -10.01 -12.77 -9.55
CA ASP A 64 -8.84 -13.31 -10.24
C ASP A 64 -8.81 -12.88 -11.72
N THR A 65 -9.97 -12.90 -12.39
CA THR A 65 -10.08 -12.44 -13.78
C THR A 65 -9.70 -10.97 -13.90
N ILE A 66 -10.24 -10.12 -13.02
CA ILE A 66 -9.93 -8.69 -13.01
C ILE A 66 -8.46 -8.46 -12.68
N TYR A 67 -7.89 -9.22 -11.74
CA TYR A 67 -6.48 -9.13 -11.39
C TYR A 67 -5.58 -9.44 -12.59
N GLU A 68 -5.82 -10.54 -13.31
CA GLU A 68 -5.06 -10.89 -14.50
C GLU A 68 -5.27 -9.88 -15.64
N GLU A 69 -6.48 -9.37 -15.82
CA GLU A 69 -6.74 -8.30 -16.80
C GLU A 69 -5.99 -7.00 -16.47
N MET A 70 -5.93 -6.61 -15.19
CA MET A 70 -5.19 -5.44 -14.75
C MET A 70 -3.69 -5.65 -14.94
N LYS A 71 -3.17 -6.81 -14.54
CA LYS A 71 -1.78 -7.19 -14.73
C LYS A 71 -1.38 -7.19 -16.21
N ALA A 72 -2.20 -7.76 -17.09
CA ALA A 72 -1.94 -7.81 -18.52
C ALA A 72 -1.92 -6.43 -19.20
N ARG A 73 -2.51 -5.40 -18.59
CA ARG A 73 -2.47 -4.02 -19.09
C ARG A 73 -1.23 -3.25 -18.64
N ILE A 74 -0.54 -3.73 -17.62
CA ILE A 74 0.72 -3.15 -17.15
C ILE A 74 1.83 -3.71 -18.05
N LYS A 75 2.57 -2.82 -18.71
CA LYS A 75 3.77 -3.23 -19.47
C LYS A 75 4.86 -3.61 -18.47
N GLU A 76 5.31 -4.86 -18.52
CA GLU A 76 6.35 -5.36 -17.60
C GLU A 76 7.72 -4.68 -17.79
N ASP A 77 7.97 -4.07 -18.95
CA ASP A 77 9.09 -3.16 -19.21
C ASP A 77 8.57 -1.71 -19.26
N GLU A 78 8.22 -1.17 -18.10
CA GLU A 78 7.88 0.24 -17.98
C GLU A 78 9.17 1.04 -17.77
N SER A 79 9.71 1.56 -18.88
CA SER A 79 10.69 2.65 -18.83
C SER A 79 9.97 3.98 -19.00
N SER A 80 10.25 4.93 -18.12
CA SER A 80 9.76 6.29 -18.30
C SER A 80 10.47 6.97 -19.46
N VAL A 81 9.80 7.94 -20.08
CA VAL A 81 10.39 8.71 -21.18
C VAL A 81 11.58 9.49 -20.63
N PRO A 82 12.80 9.34 -21.18
CA PRO A 82 13.98 10.03 -20.68
C PRO A 82 13.78 11.55 -20.64
N GLN A 83 13.91 12.12 -19.45
CA GLN A 83 13.82 13.56 -19.22
C GLN A 83 15.22 14.16 -19.22
N LYS A 84 15.41 15.26 -19.96
CA LYS A 84 16.68 15.98 -19.98
C LYS A 84 16.76 16.94 -18.79
N ASP A 85 17.84 16.84 -18.03
CA ASP A 85 18.23 17.83 -17.04
C ASP A 85 19.74 18.10 -17.14
N GLY A 86 20.08 19.34 -17.52
CA GLY A 86 21.45 19.74 -17.84
C GLY A 86 22.09 18.90 -18.95
N ASP A 87 23.27 18.36 -18.65
CA ASP A 87 24.05 17.48 -19.54
C ASP A 87 23.64 16.00 -19.46
N TRP A 88 22.56 15.68 -18.72
CA TRP A 88 22.12 14.32 -18.44
C TRP A 88 20.68 14.06 -18.89
N LEU A 89 20.40 12.81 -19.24
CA LEU A 89 19.06 12.26 -19.43
C LEU A 89 18.78 11.32 -18.28
N TYR A 90 17.63 11.47 -17.63
CA TYR A 90 17.19 10.63 -16.52
C TYR A 90 15.96 9.84 -16.90
N TRP A 91 15.91 8.58 -16.49
CA TRP A 91 14.71 7.75 -16.61
C TRP A 91 14.65 6.75 -15.48
N THR A 92 13.50 6.12 -15.35
CA THR A 92 13.26 5.02 -14.42
C THR A 92 12.86 3.82 -15.24
N ALA A 93 13.29 2.63 -14.83
CA ALA A 93 12.88 1.38 -15.45
C ALA A 93 12.47 0.39 -14.35
N TYR A 94 11.38 -0.33 -14.59
CA TYR A 94 11.03 -1.51 -13.81
C TYR A 94 11.63 -2.75 -14.48
N GLU A 95 12.14 -3.69 -13.69
CA GLU A 95 12.46 -5.02 -14.18
C GLU A 95 11.17 -5.83 -14.32
N THR A 96 11.14 -6.79 -15.24
CA THR A 96 9.99 -7.69 -15.43
C THR A 96 9.60 -8.37 -14.11
N GLY A 97 8.40 -8.05 -13.60
CA GLY A 97 7.91 -8.56 -12.32
C GLY A 97 8.47 -7.87 -11.06
N GLY A 98 9.28 -6.82 -11.22
CA GLY A 98 9.82 -6.02 -10.13
C GLY A 98 8.77 -5.09 -9.51
N GLN A 99 8.74 -5.02 -8.18
CA GLN A 99 7.82 -4.13 -7.44
C GLN A 99 8.35 -2.70 -7.28
N TYR A 100 9.64 -2.48 -7.56
CA TYR A 100 10.32 -1.21 -7.36
C TYR A 100 11.10 -0.79 -8.61
N LYS A 101 11.26 0.52 -8.80
CA LYS A 101 11.92 1.11 -9.98
C LYS A 101 13.41 1.27 -9.78
N LYS A 102 14.18 1.10 -10.85
CA LYS A 102 15.59 1.49 -10.92
C LYS A 102 15.71 2.86 -11.57
N TRP A 103 16.56 3.70 -11.00
CA TRP A 103 16.83 5.04 -11.51
C TRP A 103 18.11 5.03 -12.33
N TRP A 104 18.01 5.53 -13.55
CA TRP A 104 19.10 5.53 -14.51
C TRP A 104 19.36 6.94 -15.01
N ARG A 105 20.61 7.18 -15.41
CA ARG A 105 20.99 8.38 -16.15
C ARG A 105 21.98 8.08 -17.26
N LYS A 106 22.08 8.96 -18.25
CA LYS A 106 23.16 8.93 -19.25
C LYS A 106 23.51 10.32 -19.76
N PRO A 107 24.74 10.55 -20.26
CA PRO A 107 25.11 11.82 -20.84
C PRO A 107 24.29 12.13 -22.10
N VAL A 108 23.83 13.37 -22.25
CA VAL A 108 23.16 13.87 -23.48
C VAL A 108 24.10 13.78 -24.69
N ALA A 109 25.41 13.92 -24.47
CA ALA A 109 26.44 13.79 -25.50
C ALA A 109 26.61 12.37 -26.06
N GLY A 110 25.92 11.38 -25.47
CA GLY A 110 26.10 9.97 -25.77
C GLY A 110 27.16 9.33 -24.85
N GLY A 111 26.88 8.11 -24.39
CA GLY A 111 27.68 7.37 -23.43
C GLY A 111 26.88 6.19 -22.89
N ASP A 112 27.51 5.41 -22.00
CA ASP A 112 26.88 4.26 -21.35
C ASP A 112 25.84 4.71 -20.30
N ASP A 113 24.86 3.85 -20.06
CA ASP A 113 23.83 4.06 -19.03
C ASP A 113 24.44 3.84 -17.63
N GLU A 114 24.13 4.75 -16.70
CA GLU A 114 24.59 4.72 -15.32
C GLU A 114 23.42 4.50 -14.37
N LEU A 115 23.49 3.46 -13.54
CA LEU A 115 22.52 3.20 -12.49
C LEU A 115 22.76 4.18 -11.33
N LEU A 116 21.79 5.05 -11.09
CA LEU A 116 21.84 6.05 -10.02
C LEU A 116 21.34 5.47 -8.69
N LEU A 117 20.25 4.70 -8.72
CA LEU A 117 19.62 4.15 -7.53
C LEU A 117 18.88 2.85 -7.85
N ASP A 118 19.17 1.81 -7.07
CA ASP A 118 18.51 0.51 -7.15
C ASP A 118 17.53 0.38 -5.98
N GLU A 119 16.25 0.74 -6.18
CA GLU A 119 15.23 0.55 -5.14
C GLU A 119 15.00 -0.93 -4.79
N PRO A 120 14.96 -1.89 -5.73
CA PRO A 120 14.88 -3.31 -5.39
C PRO A 120 15.95 -3.78 -4.39
N ALA A 121 17.21 -3.37 -4.58
CA ALA A 121 18.29 -3.71 -3.66
C ALA A 121 18.14 -3.05 -2.28
N LEU A 122 17.53 -1.87 -2.21
CA LEU A 122 17.27 -1.17 -0.94
C LEU A 122 16.03 -1.70 -0.21
N ALA A 123 15.07 -2.26 -0.94
CA ALA A 123 13.87 -2.86 -0.37
C ALA A 123 14.11 -4.27 0.18
N GLU A 124 15.21 -4.92 -0.21
CA GLU A 124 15.53 -6.29 0.20
C GLU A 124 15.66 -6.39 1.74
N GLY A 125 14.89 -7.30 2.35
CA GLY A 125 14.88 -7.51 3.80
C GLY A 125 13.94 -6.62 4.59
N HIS A 126 13.14 -5.77 3.93
CA HIS A 126 12.12 -4.94 4.58
C HIS A 126 10.71 -5.42 4.25
N GLU A 127 9.83 -5.51 5.26
CA GLU A 127 8.40 -5.81 5.06
C GLU A 127 7.66 -4.67 4.32
N TYR A 128 8.18 -3.44 4.40
CA TYR A 128 7.68 -2.27 3.71
C TYR A 128 8.83 -1.33 3.35
N PHE A 129 8.89 -0.91 2.08
CA PHE A 129 9.86 0.09 1.60
C PHE A 129 9.13 1.15 0.77
N ARG A 130 9.46 2.43 1.02
CA ARG A 130 8.92 3.55 0.24
C ARG A 130 9.97 4.64 0.11
N LEU A 131 10.40 4.89 -1.13
CA LEU A 131 11.18 6.09 -1.45
C LEU A 131 10.25 7.28 -1.61
N VAL A 132 10.48 8.35 -0.85
CA VAL A 132 9.67 9.57 -0.92
C VAL A 132 10.31 10.54 -1.91
N GLU A 133 9.58 10.87 -2.97
CA GLU A 133 10.00 11.91 -3.92
C GLU A 133 9.49 13.27 -3.41
N GLN A 134 10.40 14.13 -2.94
CA GLN A 134 10.05 15.54 -2.73
C GLN A 134 10.05 16.23 -4.10
N GLN A 135 8.85 16.45 -4.64
CA GLN A 135 8.69 17.43 -5.72
C GLN A 135 8.98 18.83 -5.16
N LEU A 136 10.06 19.45 -5.65
CA LEU A 136 10.34 20.87 -5.50
C LEU A 136 9.62 21.67 -6.60
#